data_AF-A0A0H5PXV5-F1
#
_entry.id   AF-A0A0H5PXV5-F1
#
_cell.length_a   1.000
_cell.length_b   1.000
_cell.length_c   1.000
_cell.angle_alpha   90.00
_cell.angle_beta   90.00
_cell.angle_gamma   90.00
#
_symmetry.space_group_name_H-M   'P 1'
#
loop_
_entity.id
_entity.type
_entity.pdbx_description
1 polymer ?
#
loop_
_entity_poly.entity_id
_entity_poly.type
_entity_poly.pdbx_seq_one_letter_code
_entity_poly.pdbx_strand_id
1 'polypeptide(L)'
;MKVDVIIDKKMSKKKPNTTEDLLKTGVPTFFDTAHRTAHDKIIIVDDNIVLTGSFNFVKVAETKNGENLLILKSKPLAEEYVKNWEKHFSHSVLAAPEKEKGTEVPLTKNQN
;
A
#
# COMPACT_ATOMS: atom_id res chain seq x y z
N MET A 1 -17.03 0.39 -4.60
CA MET A 1 -16.09 1.24 -3.82
C MET A 1 -14.69 1.02 -4.37
N LYS A 2 -13.93 2.07 -4.63
CA LYS A 2 -12.55 1.98 -5.14
C LYS A 2 -11.58 2.10 -3.96
N VAL A 3 -10.56 1.25 -3.91
CA VAL A 3 -9.51 1.27 -2.87
C VAL A 3 -8.18 0.98 -3.56
N ASP A 4 -7.20 1.86 -3.39
CA ASP A 4 -5.82 1.66 -3.83
C ASP A 4 -4.90 1.76 -2.61
N VAL A 5 -3.89 0.91 -2.53
CA VAL A 5 -2.96 0.86 -1.38
C VAL A 5 -1.52 1.02 -1.87
N ILE A 6 -0.78 1.96 -1.28
CA ILE A 6 0.68 2.01 -1.41
C ILE A 6 1.26 1.43 -0.11
N ILE A 7 2.18 0.47 -0.23
CA ILE A 7 2.83 -0.16 0.91
C ILE A 7 4.36 -0.20 0.72
N ASP A 8 5.09 -0.18 1.83
CA ASP A 8 6.54 -0.37 1.80
C ASP A 8 6.90 -1.76 1.26
N LYS A 9 7.82 -1.82 0.28
CA LYS A 9 8.24 -3.07 -0.36
C LYS A 9 8.75 -4.12 0.63
N LYS A 10 9.36 -3.73 1.75
CA LYS A 10 9.87 -4.69 2.75
C LYS A 10 8.75 -5.39 3.51
N MET A 11 7.53 -4.86 3.49
CA MET A 11 6.37 -5.51 4.13
C MET A 11 6.00 -6.84 3.45
N SER A 12 6.26 -6.98 2.15
CA SER A 12 6.06 -8.25 1.42
C SER A 12 6.84 -9.44 2.01
N LYS A 13 7.90 -9.16 2.78
CA LYS A 13 8.77 -10.18 3.40
C LYS A 13 8.43 -10.43 4.88
N LYS A 14 7.52 -9.65 5.48
CA LYS A 14 7.17 -9.77 6.90
C LYS A 14 5.96 -10.69 7.09
N LYS A 15 5.86 -11.27 8.28
CA LYS A 15 4.68 -12.03 8.72
C LYS A 15 3.94 -11.27 9.83
N PRO A 16 2.59 -11.21 9.80
CA PRO A 16 1.72 -11.63 8.70
C PRO A 16 1.99 -10.83 7.41
N ASN A 17 1.74 -11.44 6.24
CA ASN A 17 2.08 -10.85 4.94
C ASN A 17 0.90 -10.03 4.42
N THR A 18 0.77 -8.81 4.94
CA THR A 18 -0.31 -7.89 4.56
C THR A 18 -0.39 -7.64 3.06
N THR A 19 0.75 -7.61 2.36
CA THR A 19 0.75 -7.44 0.90
C THR A 19 0.05 -8.60 0.20
N GLU A 20 0.37 -9.84 0.58
CA GLU A 20 -0.28 -11.03 0.01
C GLU A 20 -1.77 -11.10 0.35
N ASP A 21 -2.14 -10.73 1.59
CA ASP A 21 -3.54 -10.68 2.02
C ASP A 21 -4.36 -9.67 1.20
N LEU A 22 -3.82 -8.48 0.93
CA LEU A 22 -4.46 -7.46 0.09
C LEU A 22 -4.60 -7.93 -1.36
N LEU A 23 -3.54 -8.53 -1.93
CA LEU A 23 -3.59 -9.05 -3.30
C LEU A 23 -4.63 -10.17 -3.45
N LYS A 24 -4.73 -11.08 -2.47
CA LYS A 24 -5.73 -12.17 -2.45
C LYS A 24 -7.17 -11.67 -2.40
N THR A 25 -7.41 -10.50 -1.78
CA THR A 25 -8.73 -9.87 -1.72
C THR A 25 -9.05 -9.00 -2.94
N GLY A 26 -8.12 -8.91 -3.89
CA GLY A 26 -8.29 -8.16 -5.14
C GLY A 26 -8.10 -6.65 -4.98
N VAL A 27 -7.52 -6.17 -3.87
CA VAL A 27 -7.22 -4.76 -3.66
C VAL A 27 -5.93 -4.39 -4.42
N PRO A 28 -5.98 -3.46 -5.39
CA PRO A 28 -4.78 -2.95 -6.04
C PRO A 28 -3.77 -2.43 -5.02
N THR A 29 -2.62 -3.08 -4.98
CA THR A 29 -1.55 -2.78 -4.02
C THR A 29 -0.29 -2.42 -4.78
N PHE A 30 0.39 -1.37 -4.38
CA PHE A 30 1.53 -0.79 -5.06
C PHE A 30 2.70 -0.64 -4.09
N PHE A 31 3.92 -0.74 -4.61
CA PHE A 31 5.14 -0.46 -3.86
C PHE A 31 5.70 0.90 -4.26
N ASP A 32 5.95 1.77 -3.29
CA ASP A 32 6.75 2.98 -3.52
C ASP A 32 8.18 2.59 -3.92
N THR A 33 8.63 3.05 -5.09
CA THR A 33 9.98 2.76 -5.60
C THR A 33 10.96 3.91 -5.51
N ALA A 34 10.50 5.12 -5.17
CA ALA A 34 11.38 6.29 -5.04
C ALA A 34 12.01 6.38 -3.64
N HIS A 35 11.36 5.82 -2.62
CA HIS A 35 11.83 5.89 -1.24
C HIS A 35 12.40 4.55 -0.75
N ARG A 36 13.46 4.63 0.05
CA ARG A 36 14.01 3.46 0.76
C ARG A 36 12.99 2.84 1.72
N THR A 37 12.15 3.68 2.31
CA THR A 37 11.07 3.27 3.20
C THR A 37 9.85 4.15 2.95
N ALA A 38 8.69 3.56 2.64
CA ALA A 38 7.41 4.26 2.67
C ALA A 38 6.92 4.33 4.13
N HIS A 39 6.94 5.54 4.71
CA HIS A 39 6.71 5.73 6.15
C HIS A 39 5.41 6.48 6.47
N ASP A 40 4.66 6.89 5.45
CA ASP A 40 3.36 7.52 5.65
C ASP A 40 2.36 6.50 6.20
N LYS A 41 1.59 6.93 7.19
CA LYS A 41 0.58 6.12 7.89
C LYS A 41 -0.75 6.84 7.72
N ILE A 42 -1.23 6.86 6.49
CA ILE A 42 -2.37 7.67 6.10
C ILE A 42 -3.47 6.78 5.50
N ILE A 43 -4.72 7.16 5.74
CA ILE A 43 -5.89 6.71 4.98
C ILE A 43 -6.65 7.96 4.57
N ILE A 44 -6.95 8.09 3.29
CA ILE A 44 -7.74 9.19 2.75
C ILE A 44 -9.08 8.61 2.27
N VAL A 45 -10.19 9.22 2.68
CA VAL A 45 -11.54 8.79 2.31
C VAL A 45 -12.27 9.97 1.66
N ASP A 46 -12.80 9.72 0.45
CA ASP A 46 -13.64 10.62 -0.35
C ASP A 46 -13.09 12.06 -0.44
N ASP A 47 -11.76 12.20 -0.54
CA ASP A 47 -11.03 13.48 -0.62
C ASP A 47 -11.38 14.50 0.47
N ASN A 48 -11.87 14.03 1.63
CA ASN A 48 -12.39 14.90 2.69
C ASN A 48 -11.96 14.48 4.11
N ILE A 49 -11.70 13.20 4.32
CA ILE A 49 -11.30 12.66 5.62
C ILE A 49 -9.90 12.07 5.52
N VAL A 50 -9.02 12.45 6.44
CA VAL A 50 -7.69 11.87 6.58
C VAL A 50 -7.58 11.23 7.96
N LEU A 51 -7.20 9.96 7.99
CA LEU A 51 -6.69 9.30 9.19
C LEU A 51 -5.17 9.33 9.12
N THR A 52 -4.52 9.78 10.18
CA THR A 52 -3.06 9.87 10.23
C THR A 52 -2.55 9.87 11.67
N GLY A 53 -1.24 9.65 11.86
CA GLY A 53 -0.60 9.70 13.17
C GLY A 53 0.67 8.86 13.22
N SER A 54 1.04 8.41 14.42
CA SER A 54 2.16 7.47 14.60
C SER A 54 1.75 6.01 14.37
N PHE A 55 0.44 5.74 14.39
CA PHE A 55 -0.15 4.40 14.32
C PHE A 55 0.20 3.66 13.03
N ASN A 56 1.04 2.63 13.14
CA ASN A 56 1.26 1.67 12.06
C ASN A 56 0.09 0.67 12.00
N PHE A 57 -0.35 0.26 10.80
CA PHE A 57 -1.46 -0.71 10.63
C PHE A 57 -1.04 -2.16 10.94
N VAL A 58 -0.56 -2.41 12.16
CA VAL A 58 -0.09 -3.72 12.66
C VAL A 58 -0.61 -3.99 14.07
N LYS A 59 -0.78 -5.25 14.44
CA LYS A 59 -1.42 -5.64 15.71
C LYS A 59 -0.75 -5.08 16.96
N VAL A 60 0.57 -4.91 16.94
CA VAL A 60 1.34 -4.38 18.07
C VAL A 60 1.08 -2.89 18.30
N ALA A 61 0.80 -2.12 17.24
CA ALA A 61 0.43 -0.71 17.35
C ALA A 61 -0.93 -0.54 18.06
N GLU A 62 -1.86 -1.45 17.81
CA GLU A 62 -3.18 -1.48 18.44
C GLU A 62 -3.16 -1.88 19.92
N THR A 63 -2.29 -2.83 20.29
CA THR A 63 -2.41 -3.53 21.58
C THR A 63 -1.30 -3.25 22.59
N LYS A 64 -0.15 -2.74 22.14
CA LYS A 64 1.04 -2.64 23.00
C LYS A 64 1.71 -1.26 22.97
N ASN A 65 1.71 -0.60 21.81
CA ASN A 65 2.38 0.69 21.68
C ASN A 65 1.47 1.83 22.15
N GLY A 66 2.07 2.88 22.72
CA GLY A 66 1.41 4.18 22.87
C GLY A 66 1.45 4.93 21.55
N GLU A 67 0.39 4.82 20.76
CA GLU A 67 0.26 5.44 19.44
C GLU A 67 -0.78 6.56 19.44
N ASN A 68 -0.58 7.55 18.56
CA ASN A 68 -1.58 8.56 18.27
C ASN A 68 -2.25 8.28 16.94
N LEU A 69 -3.57 8.47 16.89
CA LEU A 69 -4.37 8.47 15.67
C LEU A 69 -5.27 9.71 15.67
N LEU A 70 -5.21 10.46 14.58
CA LEU A 70 -6.05 11.62 14.33
C LEU A 70 -7.02 11.28 13.21
N ILE A 71 -8.26 11.75 13.35
CA ILE A 71 -9.26 11.76 12.29
C ILE A 71 -9.53 13.22 11.94
N LEU A 72 -9.05 13.65 10.78
CA LEU A 72 -9.13 15.02 10.33
C LEU A 72 -10.23 15.13 9.27
N LYS A 73 -11.26 15.92 9.56
CA LYS A 73 -12.39 16.16 8.65
C LYS A 73 -12.30 17.58 8.11
N SER A 74 -11.55 17.75 7.02
CA SER A 74 -11.29 19.05 6.42
C SER A 74 -10.85 18.86 4.98
N LYS A 75 -11.71 19.25 4.03
CA LYS A 75 -11.43 19.13 2.59
C LYS A 75 -10.12 19.81 2.17
N PRO A 76 -9.83 21.08 2.53
CA PRO A 76 -8.57 21.72 2.14
C PRO A 76 -7.33 20.99 2.67
N LEU A 77 -7.42 20.39 3.86
CA LEU A 77 -6.32 19.59 4.39
C LEU A 77 -6.21 18.26 3.65
N ALA A 78 -7.33 17.59 3.41
CA ALA A 78 -7.37 16.32 2.68
C ALA A 78 -6.77 16.46 1.29
N GLU A 79 -7.05 17.57 0.58
CA GLU A 79 -6.46 17.87 -0.73
C GLU A 79 -4.91 17.88 -0.70
N GLU A 80 -4.28 18.40 0.35
CA GLU A 80 -2.81 18.35 0.49
C GLU A 80 -2.29 16.92 0.69
N TYR A 81 -3.01 16.09 1.45
CA TYR A 81 -2.68 14.67 1.60
C TYR A 81 -2.90 13.90 0.29
N VAL A 82 -3.93 14.22 -0.48
CA VAL A 82 -4.19 13.63 -1.80
C VAL A 82 -3.05 13.96 -2.75
N LYS A 83 -2.62 15.22 -2.84
CA LYS A 83 -1.48 15.61 -3.69
C LYS A 83 -0.21 14.85 -3.32
N ASN A 84 0.07 14.68 -2.03
CA ASN A 84 1.20 13.88 -1.57
C ASN A 84 1.03 12.40 -1.98
N TRP A 85 -0.15 11.82 -1.74
CA TRP A 85 -0.46 10.45 -2.14
C TRP A 85 -0.27 10.24 -3.65
N GLU A 86 -0.76 11.15 -4.49
CA GLU A 86 -0.65 11.07 -5.94
C GLU A 86 0.79 11.15 -6.40
N LYS A 87 1.60 12.00 -5.76
CA LYS A 87 3.04 12.05 -5.98
C LYS A 87 3.66 10.69 -5.69
N HIS A 88 3.37 10.08 -4.53
CA HIS A 88 3.88 8.75 -4.19
C HIS A 88 3.38 7.67 -5.14
N PHE A 89 2.12 7.75 -5.57
CA PHE A 89 1.51 6.82 -6.52
C PHE A 89 2.19 6.87 -7.89
N SER A 90 2.53 8.07 -8.37
CA SER A 90 3.14 8.28 -9.70
C SER A 90 4.45 7.53 -9.92
N HIS A 91 5.18 7.24 -8.85
CA HIS A 91 6.43 6.47 -8.86
C HIS A 91 6.30 5.14 -8.10
N SER A 92 5.07 4.65 -7.93
CA SER A 92 4.80 3.33 -7.37
C SER A 92 4.57 2.31 -8.48
N VAL A 93 4.91 1.05 -8.21
CA VAL A 93 4.71 -0.07 -9.14
C VAL A 93 3.73 -1.07 -8.55
N LEU A 94 2.87 -1.66 -9.38
CA LEU A 94 1.91 -2.66 -8.93
C LEU A 94 2.65 -3.84 -8.28
N ALA A 95 2.20 -4.23 -7.09
CA ALA A 95 2.64 -5.46 -6.44
C ALA A 95 2.03 -6.64 -7.19
N ALA A 96 2.84 -7.34 -7.98
CA ALA A 96 2.42 -8.62 -8.54
C ALA A 96 2.48 -9.68 -7.43
N PRO A 97 1.54 -10.65 -7.40
CA PRO A 97 1.76 -11.86 -6.62
C PRO A 97 3.08 -12.47 -7.08
N GLU A 98 3.93 -12.90 -6.13
CA GLU A 98 5.08 -13.72 -6.49
C GLU A 98 4.53 -14.90 -7.30
N LYS A 99 4.91 -14.99 -8.58
CA LYS A 99 4.57 -16.16 -9.40
C LYS A 99 4.90 -17.39 -8.58
N GLU A 100 3.96 -18.32 -8.47
CA GLU A 100 4.24 -19.66 -7.98
C GLU A 100 5.53 -20.12 -8.68
N LYS A 101 6.59 -20.36 -7.90
CA LYS A 101 7.82 -20.92 -8.43
C LYS A 101 7.48 -22.30 -8.99
N GLY A 102 7.18 -22.39 -10.27
CA GLY A 102 6.91 -23.66 -10.95
C GLY A 102 5.73 -23.60 -11.92
N THR A 103 5.89 -22.88 -13.02
CA THR A 103 5.30 -23.27 -14.30
C THR A 103 6.11 -22.59 -15.39
N GLU A 104 7.13 -23.28 -15.86
CA GLU A 104 7.69 -23.01 -17.18
C GLU A 104 6.55 -23.22 -18.17
N VAL A 105 6.06 -22.12 -18.75
CA VAL A 105 5.27 -22.19 -19.98
C VAL A 105 6.30 -22.28 -21.10
N PRO A 106 6.35 -23.38 -21.87
CA PRO A 106 7.30 -23.48 -22.98
C PRO A 106 7.01 -22.36 -23.98
N LEU A 107 8.03 -21.58 -24.32
CA LEU A 107 8.00 -20.71 -25.49
C LEU A 107 7.82 -21.62 -26.72
N THR A 108 6.61 -21.67 -27.26
CA THR A 108 6.38 -22.26 -28.58
C THR A 108 7.16 -21.42 -29.59
N LYS A 109 8.15 -22.06 -30.21
CA LYS A 109 8.87 -21.53 -31.36
C LYS A 109 7.85 -21.34 -32.49
N ASN A 110 7.56 -20.09 -32.85
CA ASN A 110 6.99 -19.83 -34.17
C ASN A 110 8.08 -20.11 -35.20
N GLN A 111 7.90 -21.20 -35.95
CA GLN A 111 8.57 -21.43 -37.22
C GLN A 111 7.77 -20.70 -38.31
N ASN A 112 8.50 -19.84 -39.03
CA ASN A 112 8.28 -19.27 -40.37
C ASN A 112 6.88 -19.30 -40.98
#